data_AF-A0A2D6RNC6-F1
#
_entry.id   AF-A0A2D6RNC6-F1
#
_cell.length_a   1.000
_cell.length_b   1.000
_cell.length_c   1.000
_cell.angle_alpha   90.00
_cell.angle_beta   90.00
_cell.angle_gamma   90.00
#
_symmetry.space_group_name_H-M   'P 1'
#
loop_
_entity.id
_entity.type
_entity.pdbx_description
1 polymer ?
#
loop_
_entity_poly.entity_id
_entity_poly.type
_entity_poly.pdbx_seq_one_letter_code
_entity_poly.pdbx_strand_id
1 'polypeptide(L)'
;MSKKKSGILNLFIRYFILILISIPNLWIFYFIFTPLTIYPVYLLFNLFFDATLSGNIINIGIFSIELIDACIAGSAYYLLLILNLSTPKIKIRKRIKMILLSFIFLLIINILRIFLLGSAFVSGYPWFDATHKLLWYLGSTLFVIGIWFIEVKLFKIKEIPIYSDIKFLYLNLRK
;
A
#
# COMPACT_ATOMS: atom_id res chain seq x y z
N MET A 1 29.87 13.48 -21.10
CA MET A 1 29.26 14.38 -20.09
C MET A 1 27.74 14.17 -19.86
N SER A 2 27.00 13.46 -20.71
CA SER A 2 25.52 13.36 -20.64
C SER A 2 24.95 12.33 -19.66
N LYS A 3 25.56 11.14 -19.50
CA LYS A 3 25.01 10.06 -18.65
C LYS A 3 25.06 10.33 -17.14
N LYS A 4 26.12 11.01 -16.64
CA LYS A 4 26.28 11.32 -15.19
C LYS A 4 25.24 12.36 -14.73
N LYS A 5 25.06 13.46 -15.47
CA LYS A 5 24.02 14.46 -15.20
C LYS A 5 22.61 13.87 -15.26
N SER A 6 22.33 13.04 -16.25
CA SER A 6 21.03 12.35 -16.39
C SER A 6 20.72 11.43 -15.21
N GLY A 7 21.73 10.72 -14.68
CA GLY A 7 21.56 9.85 -13.50
C GLY A 7 21.24 10.62 -12.22
N ILE A 8 21.94 11.74 -11.98
CA ILE A 8 21.70 12.60 -10.82
C ILE A 8 20.31 13.26 -10.91
N LEU A 9 19.95 13.80 -12.07
CA LEU A 9 18.63 14.40 -12.29
C LEU A 9 17.49 13.39 -12.04
N ASN A 10 17.63 12.16 -12.54
CA ASN A 10 16.65 11.11 -12.29
C ASN A 10 16.54 10.74 -10.80
N LEU A 11 17.66 10.74 -10.07
CA LEU A 11 17.62 10.57 -8.61
C LEU A 11 16.80 11.71 -7.97
N PHE A 12 17.15 12.96 -8.24
CA PHE A 12 16.43 14.12 -7.70
C PHE A 12 14.93 14.08 -7.98
N ILE A 13 14.52 13.79 -9.23
CA ILE A 13 13.11 13.70 -9.61
C ILE A 13 12.37 12.65 -8.77
N ARG A 14 12.96 11.45 -8.57
CA ARG A 14 12.32 10.37 -7.81
C ARG A 14 12.09 10.75 -6.36
N TYR A 15 13.09 11.32 -5.70
CA TYR A 15 12.96 11.74 -4.29
C TYR A 15 12.09 12.99 -4.13
N PHE A 16 12.12 13.92 -5.10
CA PHE A 16 11.23 15.07 -5.11
C PHE A 16 9.76 14.64 -5.21
N ILE A 17 9.43 13.68 -6.07
CA ILE A 17 8.08 13.09 -6.15
C ILE A 17 7.68 12.47 -4.80
N LEU A 18 8.58 11.73 -4.14
CA LEU A 18 8.28 11.11 -2.84
C LEU A 18 7.97 12.12 -1.75
N ILE A 19 8.71 13.24 -1.73
CA ILE A 19 8.47 14.34 -0.78
C ILE A 19 7.15 15.04 -1.11
N LEU A 20 6.92 15.40 -2.37
CA LEU A 20 5.69 16.10 -2.80
C LEU A 20 4.43 15.33 -2.42
N ILE A 21 4.45 14.00 -2.59
CA ILE A 21 3.33 13.12 -2.24
C ILE A 21 3.10 13.02 -0.72
N SER A 22 4.15 13.21 0.10
CA SER A 22 4.05 13.15 1.57
C SER A 22 3.52 14.44 2.21
N ILE A 23 3.77 15.61 1.60
CA ILE A 23 3.37 16.92 2.14
C ILE A 23 1.87 16.99 2.48
N PRO A 24 0.93 16.55 1.63
CA PRO A 24 -0.49 16.59 1.94
C PRO A 24 -0.94 15.44 2.86
N ASN A 25 -0.07 14.96 3.77
CA ASN A 25 -0.37 13.91 4.75
C ASN A 25 -1.05 12.65 4.16
N LEU A 26 -0.51 12.14 3.05
CA LEU A 26 -1.03 10.96 2.34
C LEU A 26 -2.47 11.09 1.82
N TRP A 27 -3.04 12.30 1.79
CA TRP A 27 -4.41 12.56 1.35
C TRP A 27 -4.74 11.96 -0.02
N ILE A 28 -3.79 11.97 -0.96
CA ILE A 28 -3.95 11.36 -2.29
C ILE A 28 -4.29 9.87 -2.18
N PHE A 29 -3.65 9.14 -1.26
CA PHE A 29 -3.92 7.72 -1.07
C PHE A 29 -5.31 7.52 -0.48
N TYR A 30 -5.69 8.29 0.53
CA TYR A 30 -7.03 8.18 1.11
C TYR A 30 -8.11 8.56 0.11
N PHE A 31 -7.93 9.64 -0.65
CA PHE A 31 -8.89 10.06 -1.68
C PHE A 31 -9.15 8.97 -2.74
N ILE A 32 -8.09 8.27 -3.17
CA ILE A 32 -8.20 7.22 -4.20
C ILE A 32 -8.68 5.89 -3.60
N PHE A 33 -8.07 5.44 -2.50
CA PHE A 33 -8.28 4.09 -1.98
C PHE A 33 -9.49 3.97 -1.06
N THR A 34 -10.01 5.06 -0.49
CA THR A 34 -11.24 5.04 0.31
C THR A 34 -12.43 4.51 -0.49
N PRO A 35 -12.83 5.11 -1.63
CA PRO A 35 -13.95 4.57 -2.41
C PRO A 35 -13.65 3.18 -2.96
N LEU A 36 -12.41 2.92 -3.37
CA LEU A 36 -11.98 1.60 -3.86
C LEU A 36 -11.98 0.51 -2.78
N THR A 37 -12.00 0.87 -1.50
CA THR A 37 -12.09 -0.08 -0.39
C THR A 37 -13.53 -0.21 0.09
N ILE A 38 -14.22 0.91 0.32
CA ILE A 38 -15.58 0.93 0.88
C ILE A 38 -16.56 0.20 -0.03
N TYR A 39 -16.61 0.54 -1.32
CA TYR A 39 -17.63 -0.04 -2.20
C TYR A 39 -17.48 -1.55 -2.40
N PRO A 40 -16.27 -2.11 -2.64
CA PRO A 40 -16.11 -3.55 -2.72
C PRO A 40 -16.39 -4.28 -1.40
N VAL A 41 -15.99 -3.70 -0.27
CA VAL A 41 -16.28 -4.28 1.06
C VAL A 41 -17.80 -4.28 1.31
N TYR A 42 -18.49 -3.17 1.02
CA TYR A 42 -19.94 -3.08 1.10
C TYR A 42 -20.61 -4.12 0.20
N LEU A 43 -20.17 -4.25 -1.06
CA LEU A 43 -20.70 -5.25 -1.99
C LEU A 43 -20.57 -6.67 -1.42
N LEU A 44 -19.41 -7.00 -0.86
CA LEU A 44 -19.20 -8.30 -0.21
C LEU A 44 -20.16 -8.48 0.98
N PHE A 45 -20.26 -7.51 1.89
CA PHE A 45 -21.18 -7.63 3.03
C PHE A 45 -22.65 -7.72 2.60
N ASN A 46 -23.07 -6.96 1.58
CA ASN A 46 -24.42 -7.00 1.08
C ASN A 46 -24.79 -8.35 0.45
N LEU A 47 -23.82 -9.09 -0.10
CA LEU A 47 -24.05 -10.44 -0.64
C LEU A 47 -24.34 -11.49 0.44
N PHE A 48 -23.91 -11.28 1.69
CA PHE A 48 -23.97 -12.30 2.74
C PHE A 48 -24.81 -11.90 3.96
N PHE A 49 -24.99 -10.60 4.23
CA PHE A 49 -25.54 -10.10 5.49
C PHE A 49 -26.56 -8.95 5.35
N ASP A 50 -27.10 -8.69 4.14
CA ASP A 50 -28.06 -7.61 3.86
C ASP A 50 -27.62 -6.25 4.46
N ALA A 51 -26.43 -5.81 4.04
CA ALA A 51 -25.78 -4.62 4.57
C ALA A 51 -26.33 -3.33 3.95
N THR A 52 -26.30 -2.24 4.71
CA THR A 52 -26.56 -0.88 4.20
C THR A 52 -25.34 0.01 4.39
N LEU A 53 -25.11 0.93 3.44
CA LEU A 53 -23.98 1.86 3.48
C LEU A 53 -24.47 3.28 3.79
N SER A 54 -23.90 3.90 4.83
CA SER A 54 -24.11 5.31 5.15
C SER A 54 -22.76 6.00 5.35
N GLY A 55 -22.29 6.73 4.32
CA GLY A 55 -20.95 7.30 4.31
C GLY A 55 -19.86 6.23 4.39
N ASN A 56 -19.10 6.24 5.48
CA ASN A 56 -18.02 5.26 5.75
C ASN A 56 -18.45 4.14 6.71
N ILE A 57 -19.73 4.08 7.06
CA ILE A 57 -20.27 3.11 8.01
C ILE A 57 -21.09 2.07 7.25
N ILE A 58 -20.76 0.80 7.47
CA ILE A 58 -21.50 -0.36 6.98
C ILE A 58 -22.36 -0.89 8.13
N ASN A 59 -23.67 -0.86 7.97
CA ASN A 59 -24.62 -1.34 8.97
C ASN A 59 -25.14 -2.72 8.56
N ILE A 60 -25.09 -3.66 9.51
CA ILE A 60 -25.51 -5.05 9.37
C ILE A 60 -26.41 -5.37 10.57
N GLY A 61 -27.73 -5.26 10.38
CA GLY A 61 -28.70 -5.39 11.48
C GLY A 61 -28.41 -4.40 12.61
N ILE A 62 -28.00 -4.91 13.78
CA ILE A 62 -27.63 -4.11 14.96
C ILE A 62 -26.15 -3.70 15.02
N PHE A 63 -25.32 -4.25 14.12
CA PHE A 63 -23.88 -4.00 14.10
C PHE A 63 -23.54 -2.88 13.13
N SER A 64 -22.63 -2.00 13.54
CA SER A 64 -22.09 -0.93 12.70
C SER A 64 -20.57 -1.09 12.60
N ILE A 65 -20.06 -1.17 11.37
CA ILE A 65 -18.63 -1.26 11.07
C ILE A 65 -18.20 0.04 10.41
N GLU A 66 -17.44 0.87 11.13
CA GLU A 66 -16.88 2.11 10.60
C GLU A 66 -15.51 1.88 9.95
N LEU A 67 -15.35 2.32 8.71
CA LEU A 67 -14.09 2.24 7.97
C LEU A 67 -13.26 3.51 8.18
N ILE A 68 -12.30 3.43 9.11
CA ILE A 68 -11.32 4.49 9.39
C ILE A 68 -10.11 4.43 8.45
N ASP A 69 -9.28 5.47 8.44
CA ASP A 69 -8.06 5.57 7.63
C ASP A 69 -7.07 4.39 7.80
N ALA A 70 -7.00 3.82 9.01
CA ALA A 70 -6.19 2.62 9.26
C ALA A 70 -6.69 1.38 8.49
N CYS A 71 -7.98 1.31 8.18
CA CYS A 71 -8.56 0.25 7.37
C CYS A 71 -8.17 0.38 5.89
N ILE A 72 -8.14 1.61 5.39
CA ILE A 72 -7.75 1.93 4.01
C ILE A 72 -6.26 1.69 3.77
N ALA A 73 -5.44 1.78 4.83
CA ALA A 73 -4.00 1.51 4.81
C ALA A 73 -3.18 2.45 3.88
N GLY A 74 -3.52 3.74 3.85
CA GLY A 74 -2.83 4.75 3.04
C GLY A 74 -1.30 4.77 3.23
N SER A 75 -0.82 4.58 4.45
CA SER A 75 0.61 4.50 4.77
C SER A 75 1.31 3.28 4.14
N ALA A 76 0.63 2.15 4.01
CA ALA A 76 1.18 0.95 3.38
C ALA A 76 1.33 1.13 1.85
N TYR A 77 0.36 1.76 1.20
CA TYR A 77 0.50 2.16 -0.22
C TYR A 77 1.66 3.12 -0.43
N TYR A 78 1.82 4.09 0.46
CA TYR A 78 2.94 5.02 0.40
C TYR A 78 4.28 4.33 0.59
N LEU A 79 4.39 3.38 1.52
CA LEU A 79 5.60 2.60 1.73
C LEU A 79 5.97 1.77 0.49
N LEU A 80 5.00 1.10 -0.15
CA LEU A 80 5.21 0.38 -1.41
C LEU A 80 5.64 1.32 -2.54
N LEU A 81 5.10 2.55 -2.57
CA LEU A 81 5.54 3.58 -3.52
C LEU A 81 6.99 4.01 -3.26
N ILE A 82 7.38 4.21 -2.00
CA ILE A 82 8.77 4.51 -1.60
C ILE A 82 9.70 3.42 -2.11
N LEU A 83 9.41 2.14 -1.82
CA LEU A 83 10.25 1.02 -2.23
C LEU A 83 10.42 0.98 -3.76
N ASN A 84 9.33 1.17 -4.50
CA ASN A 84 9.34 1.18 -5.96
C ASN A 84 10.10 2.37 -6.57
N LEU A 85 9.90 3.58 -6.04
CA LEU A 85 10.55 4.79 -6.57
C LEU A 85 12.01 4.90 -6.15
N SER A 86 12.36 4.49 -4.92
CA SER A 86 13.72 4.51 -4.40
C SER A 86 14.60 3.37 -4.93
N THR A 87 14.06 2.44 -5.72
CA THR A 87 14.86 1.43 -6.42
C THR A 87 15.38 1.95 -7.76
N PRO A 88 16.71 2.12 -7.94
CA PRO A 88 17.28 2.67 -9.16
C PRO A 88 17.30 1.66 -10.31
N LYS A 89 17.65 2.17 -11.52
CA LYS A 89 17.87 1.38 -12.74
C LYS A 89 16.67 0.58 -13.26
N ILE A 90 15.46 0.88 -12.78
CA ILE A 90 14.21 0.32 -13.32
C ILE A 90 13.69 1.20 -14.46
N LYS A 91 13.41 0.59 -15.62
CA LYS A 91 12.76 1.28 -16.76
C LYS A 91 11.36 1.77 -16.35
N ILE A 92 10.93 2.95 -16.81
CA ILE A 92 9.65 3.58 -16.41
C ILE A 92 8.44 2.66 -16.61
N ARG A 93 8.33 1.97 -17.76
CA ARG A 93 7.25 1.01 -18.04
C ARG A 93 7.20 -0.14 -17.02
N LYS A 94 8.36 -0.64 -16.62
CA LYS A 94 8.49 -1.72 -15.63
C LYS A 94 8.11 -1.22 -14.23
N ARG A 95 8.54 -0.02 -13.87
CA ARG A 95 8.22 0.63 -12.61
C ARG A 95 6.72 0.88 -12.44
N ILE A 96 6.05 1.39 -13.46
CA ILE A 96 4.59 1.60 -13.42
C ILE A 96 3.88 0.26 -13.22
N LYS A 97 4.30 -0.80 -13.91
CA LYS A 97 3.76 -2.16 -13.71
C LYS A 97 3.96 -2.68 -12.28
N MET A 98 5.11 -2.42 -11.68
CA MET A 98 5.38 -2.79 -10.29
C MET A 98 4.44 -2.03 -9.35
N ILE A 99 4.43 -0.69 -9.41
CA ILE A 99 3.55 0.14 -8.56
C ILE A 99 2.08 -0.32 -8.67
N LEU A 100 1.57 -0.52 -9.89
CA LEU A 100 0.20 -1.01 -10.11
C LEU A 100 -0.01 -2.41 -9.50
N LEU A 101 0.93 -3.34 -9.69
CA LEU A 101 0.84 -4.68 -9.10
C LEU A 101 0.78 -4.59 -7.57
N SER A 102 1.69 -3.82 -6.95
CA SER A 102 1.75 -3.66 -5.49
C SER A 102 0.45 -3.07 -4.93
N PHE A 103 -0.13 -2.08 -5.63
CA PHE A 103 -1.35 -1.42 -5.19
C PHE A 103 -2.57 -2.33 -5.34
N ILE A 104 -2.67 -3.07 -6.44
CA ILE A 104 -3.76 -4.03 -6.66
C ILE A 104 -3.69 -5.15 -5.61
N PHE A 105 -2.50 -5.71 -5.38
CA PHE A 105 -2.33 -6.77 -4.37
C PHE A 105 -2.71 -6.29 -2.97
N LEU A 106 -2.22 -5.12 -2.56
CA LEU A 106 -2.54 -4.58 -1.25
C LEU A 106 -4.05 -4.27 -1.12
N LEU A 107 -4.68 -3.75 -2.17
CA LEU A 107 -6.12 -3.48 -2.20
C LEU A 107 -6.94 -4.75 -1.99
N ILE A 108 -6.63 -5.81 -2.73
CA ILE A 108 -7.32 -7.10 -2.61
C ILE A 108 -7.15 -7.66 -1.18
N ILE A 109 -5.92 -7.66 -0.66
CA ILE A 109 -5.64 -8.17 0.69
C ILE A 109 -6.38 -7.33 1.75
N ASN A 110 -6.43 -6.01 1.62
CA ASN A 110 -7.13 -5.14 2.56
C ASN A 110 -8.65 -5.34 2.51
N ILE A 111 -9.25 -5.43 1.32
CA ILE A 111 -10.69 -5.71 1.16
C ILE A 111 -11.03 -7.04 1.84
N LEU A 112 -10.24 -8.09 1.57
CA LEU A 112 -10.43 -9.41 2.20
C LEU A 112 -10.24 -9.34 3.72
N ARG A 113 -9.22 -8.64 4.20
CA ARG A 113 -8.96 -8.46 5.63
C ARG A 113 -10.16 -7.83 6.33
N ILE A 114 -10.67 -6.73 5.79
CA ILE A 114 -11.81 -6.00 6.36
C ILE A 114 -13.06 -6.89 6.35
N PHE A 115 -13.36 -7.53 5.22
CA PHE A 115 -14.53 -8.40 5.09
C PHE A 115 -14.47 -9.58 6.08
N LEU A 116 -13.33 -10.28 6.16
CA LEU A 116 -13.17 -11.43 7.05
C LEU A 116 -13.26 -11.03 8.53
N LEU A 117 -12.60 -9.94 8.92
CA LEU A 117 -12.65 -9.45 10.30
C LEU A 117 -14.05 -8.93 10.67
N GLY A 118 -14.70 -8.18 9.79
CA GLY A 118 -16.06 -7.70 10.04
C GLY A 118 -17.08 -8.83 10.08
N SER A 119 -16.92 -9.86 9.25
CA SER A 119 -17.78 -11.06 9.29
C SER A 119 -17.58 -11.81 10.61
N ALA A 120 -16.34 -11.96 11.09
CA ALA A 120 -16.03 -12.57 12.38
C ALA A 120 -16.63 -11.78 13.55
N PHE A 121 -16.61 -10.45 13.46
CA PHE A 121 -17.24 -9.56 14.45
C PHE A 121 -18.75 -9.76 14.51
N VAL A 122 -19.44 -9.70 13.36
CA VAL A 122 -20.90 -9.88 13.27
C VAL A 122 -21.33 -11.28 13.75
N SER A 123 -20.48 -12.29 13.53
CA SER A 123 -20.74 -13.66 13.98
C SER A 123 -20.46 -13.89 15.48
N GLY A 124 -19.99 -12.88 16.21
CA GLY A 124 -19.68 -12.99 17.64
C GLY A 124 -18.44 -13.84 17.95
N TYR A 125 -17.45 -13.86 17.05
CA TYR A 125 -16.26 -14.69 17.22
C TYR A 125 -15.44 -14.30 18.49
N PRO A 126 -15.20 -15.22 19.44
CA PRO A 126 -14.59 -14.91 20.73
C PRO A 126 -13.18 -14.31 20.65
N TRP A 127 -12.41 -14.65 19.61
CA TRP A 127 -11.01 -14.21 19.45
C TRP A 127 -10.87 -13.00 18.52
N PHE A 128 -11.97 -12.29 18.26
CA PHE A 128 -11.97 -11.15 17.35
C PHE A 128 -10.91 -10.10 17.72
N ASP A 129 -10.88 -9.63 18.96
CA ASP A 129 -9.96 -8.56 19.38
C ASP A 129 -8.49 -8.95 19.22
N ALA A 130 -8.14 -10.18 19.62
CA ALA A 130 -6.79 -10.71 19.47
C ALA A 130 -6.39 -10.82 17.98
N THR A 131 -7.29 -11.35 17.14
CA THR A 131 -7.04 -11.54 15.70
C THR A 131 -6.95 -10.20 14.98
N HIS A 132 -7.81 -9.25 15.33
CA HIS A 132 -7.82 -7.89 14.80
C HIS A 132 -6.51 -7.17 15.10
N LYS A 133 -6.06 -7.16 16.37
CA LYS A 133 -4.78 -6.55 16.77
C LYS A 133 -3.59 -7.21 16.09
N LEU A 134 -3.58 -8.54 15.99
CA LEU A 134 -2.51 -9.28 15.33
C LEU A 134 -2.42 -8.95 13.84
N LEU A 135 -3.55 -8.95 13.12
CA LEU A 135 -3.58 -8.59 11.70
C LEU A 135 -3.24 -7.12 11.49
N TRP A 136 -3.62 -6.24 12.41
CA TRP A 136 -3.31 -4.83 12.33
C TRP A 136 -1.81 -4.56 12.50
N TYR A 137 -1.20 -5.02 13.59
CA TYR A 137 0.21 -4.71 13.89
C TYR A 137 1.19 -5.59 13.10
N LEU A 138 0.97 -6.90 13.05
CA LEU A 138 1.90 -7.83 12.41
C LEU A 138 1.52 -8.09 10.96
N GLY A 139 0.24 -8.35 10.70
CA GLY A 139 -0.26 -8.68 9.36
C GLY A 139 0.06 -7.58 8.34
N SER A 140 -0.22 -6.31 8.67
CA SER A 140 0.03 -5.18 7.78
C SER A 140 1.48 -5.08 7.33
N THR A 141 2.45 -5.26 8.24
CA THR A 141 3.88 -5.25 7.92
C THR A 141 4.27 -6.43 7.04
N LEU A 142 3.79 -7.64 7.39
CA LEU A 142 4.05 -8.85 6.61
C LEU A 142 3.48 -8.76 5.20
N PHE A 143 2.30 -8.16 5.01
CA PHE A 143 1.72 -7.96 3.69
C PHE A 143 2.59 -7.04 2.83
N VAL A 144 3.05 -5.90 3.36
CA VAL A 144 3.92 -4.99 2.59
C VAL A 144 5.24 -5.66 2.23
N ILE A 145 5.88 -6.32 3.19
CA ILE A 145 7.15 -7.04 2.97
C ILE A 145 6.96 -8.17 1.94
N GLY A 146 5.88 -8.95 2.07
CA GLY A 146 5.54 -10.05 1.17
C GLY A 146 5.30 -9.56 -0.25
N ILE A 147 4.49 -8.50 -0.43
CA ILE A 147 4.24 -7.87 -1.72
C ILE A 147 5.57 -7.42 -2.34
N TRP A 148 6.40 -6.70 -1.58
CA TRP A 148 7.69 -6.23 -2.07
C TRP A 148 8.61 -7.37 -2.54
N PHE A 149 8.72 -8.45 -1.75
CA PHE A 149 9.54 -9.60 -2.15
C PHE A 149 8.99 -10.32 -3.38
N ILE A 150 7.66 -10.41 -3.52
CA ILE A 150 7.02 -10.92 -4.74
C ILE A 150 7.41 -10.06 -5.94
N GLU A 151 7.39 -8.72 -5.82
CA GLU A 151 7.82 -7.82 -6.89
C GLU A 151 9.29 -8.03 -7.26
N VAL A 152 10.19 -8.09 -6.26
CA VAL A 152 11.62 -8.31 -6.47
C VAL A 152 11.85 -9.61 -7.25
N LYS A 153 11.16 -10.68 -6.87
CA LYS A 153 11.26 -12.00 -7.52
C LYS A 153 10.67 -11.98 -8.93
N LEU A 154 9.44 -11.48 -9.09
CA LEU A 154 8.71 -11.48 -10.35
C LEU A 154 9.41 -10.62 -11.41
N PHE A 155 9.90 -9.45 -11.01
CA PHE A 155 10.56 -8.51 -11.89
C PHE A 155 12.08 -8.66 -11.94
N LYS A 156 12.68 -9.62 -11.22
CA LYS A 156 14.13 -9.88 -11.19
C LYS A 156 14.93 -8.61 -10.87
N ILE A 157 14.54 -7.92 -9.81
CA ILE A 157 15.20 -6.69 -9.34
C ILE A 157 16.52 -7.06 -8.67
N LYS A 158 17.62 -6.39 -9.04
CA LYS A 158 18.96 -6.63 -8.45
C LYS A 158 19.38 -5.51 -7.51
N GLU A 159 18.77 -4.35 -7.67
CA GLU A 159 19.06 -3.14 -6.93
C GLU A 159 18.27 -3.10 -5.62
N ILE A 160 18.92 -2.60 -4.57
CA ILE A 160 18.32 -2.39 -3.26
C ILE A 160 17.79 -0.95 -3.17
N PRO A 161 16.53 -0.74 -2.74
CA PRO A 161 15.96 0.58 -2.48
C PRO A 161 16.88 1.43 -1.61
N ILE A 162 17.04 2.73 -1.94
CA ILE A 162 17.84 3.72 -1.20
C ILE A 162 19.35 3.42 -1.18
N TYR A 163 19.79 2.26 -0.71
CA TYR A 163 21.19 1.86 -0.60
C TYR A 163 21.94 1.96 -1.94
N SER A 164 21.32 1.50 -3.03
CA SER A 164 21.94 1.55 -4.35
C SER A 164 22.16 2.99 -4.84
N ASP A 165 21.27 3.91 -4.45
CA ASP A 165 21.40 5.34 -4.75
C ASP A 165 22.49 6.01 -3.91
N ILE A 166 22.55 5.71 -2.61
CA ILE A 166 23.62 6.19 -1.72
C ILE A 166 24.98 5.71 -2.22
N LYS A 167 25.11 4.42 -2.57
CA LYS A 167 26.34 3.85 -3.14
C LYS A 167 26.74 4.56 -4.43
N PHE A 168 25.77 4.89 -5.28
CA PHE A 168 26.03 5.65 -6.52
C PHE A 168 26.54 7.07 -6.24
N LEU A 169 25.95 7.79 -5.27
CA LEU A 169 26.40 9.14 -4.90
C LEU A 169 27.81 9.11 -4.29
N TYR A 170 28.07 8.20 -3.36
CA TYR A 170 29.38 8.05 -2.71
C TYR A 170 30.52 7.82 -3.71
N LEU A 171 30.32 6.91 -4.68
CA LEU A 171 31.31 6.62 -5.72
C LEU A 171 31.55 7.81 -6.67
N ASN A 172 30.58 8.71 -6.82
CA ASN A 172 30.67 9.86 -7.71
C ASN A 172 31.26 11.11 -7.04
N LEU A 173 31.25 11.18 -5.71
CA LEU A 173 31.88 12.24 -4.90
C LEU A 173 33.37 11.96 -4.63
N ARG A 174 33.77 10.69 -4.62
CA ARG A 174 35.18 10.27 -4.46
C ARG A 174 36.01 10.37 -5.75
N LYS A 175 35.37 10.66 -6.87
CA LYS A 175 36.01 10.91 -8.18
C LYS A 175 36.00 12.39 -8.49
#